data_AF-A0A7V8X736-F1
#
_entry.id   AF-A0A7V8X736-F1
#
_cell.length_a   1.000
_cell.length_b   1.000
_cell.length_c   1.000
_cell.angle_alpha   90.00
_cell.angle_beta   90.00
_cell.angle_gamma   90.00
#
_symmetry.space_group_name_H-M   'P 1'
#
loop_
_entity.id
_entity.type
_entity.pdbx_description
1 polymer ?
#
loop_
_entity_poly.entity_id
_entity_poly.type
_entity_poly.pdbx_seq_one_letter_code
_entity_poly.pdbx_strand_id
1 'polypeptide(L)'
;MTLYLFTNDSPGMSACDEGCLENWPAFTAEEPLALPEGVPGGLTLIEREDGAEMVAYNDMPLYYFAGGEAEGDTNGDGAGDVWFVVEPEKPQE
;
A
#
# COMPACT_ATOMS: atom_id res chain seq x y z
N MET A 1 -11.76 2.57 0.91
CA MET A 1 -10.89 1.81 -0.03
C MET A 1 -9.93 0.96 0.78
N THR A 2 -9.39 -0.12 0.20
CA THR A 2 -8.47 -1.05 0.86
C THR A 2 -7.07 -0.85 0.32
N LEU A 3 -6.07 -0.81 1.20
CA LEU A 3 -4.65 -0.70 0.83
C LEU A 3 -3.99 -2.07 0.88
N TYR A 4 -2.99 -2.25 0.03
CA TYR A 4 -2.28 -3.52 -0.12
C TYR A 4 -0.76 -3.31 -0.05
N LEU A 5 -0.08 -4.34 0.46
CA LEU A 5 1.37 -4.50 0.42
C LEU A 5 1.74 -5.48 -0.70
N PHE A 6 2.87 -5.21 -1.34
CA PHE A 6 3.46 -6.11 -2.33
C PHE A 6 4.70 -6.78 -1.74
N THR A 7 4.72 -8.11 -1.64
CA THR A 7 5.83 -8.83 -0.98
C THR A 7 7.12 -8.81 -1.76
N ASN A 8 7.08 -8.46 -3.05
CA ASN A 8 8.28 -8.30 -3.86
C ASN A 8 8.95 -6.93 -3.65
N ASP A 9 8.28 -6.00 -2.96
CA ASP A 9 8.89 -4.72 -2.61
C ASP A 9 9.96 -4.87 -1.55
N SER A 10 10.86 -3.88 -1.54
CA SER A 10 11.84 -3.71 -0.48
C SER A 10 11.52 -2.45 0.32
N PRO A 11 12.03 -2.31 1.56
CA PRO A 11 11.84 -1.10 2.33
C PRO A 11 12.30 0.14 1.56
N GLY A 12 11.40 1.10 1.36
CA GLY A 12 11.63 2.33 0.63
C GLY A 12 11.68 2.20 -0.90
N MET A 13 11.40 1.01 -1.45
CA MET A 13 11.54 0.76 -2.89
C MET A 13 10.44 -0.16 -3.43
N SER A 14 9.69 0.36 -4.41
CA SER A 14 8.69 -0.39 -5.17
C SER A 14 9.36 -1.21 -6.28
N ALA A 15 9.03 -2.50 -6.37
CA ALA A 15 9.33 -3.39 -7.50
C ALA A 15 8.20 -3.43 -8.55
N CYS A 16 7.12 -2.67 -8.33
CA CYS A 16 5.96 -2.58 -9.20
C CYS A 16 6.24 -1.62 -10.37
N ASP A 17 6.34 -2.16 -11.58
CA ASP A 17 6.57 -1.40 -12.81
C ASP A 17 5.28 -0.79 -13.41
N GLU A 18 5.39 -0.13 -14.57
CA GLU A 18 4.25 0.53 -15.23
C GLU A 18 3.03 -0.39 -15.42
N GLY A 19 3.24 -1.64 -15.83
CA GLY A 19 2.15 -2.59 -16.07
C GLY A 19 1.54 -3.13 -14.76
N CYS A 20 2.36 -3.28 -13.73
CA CYS A 20 1.89 -3.58 -12.39
C CYS A 20 0.99 -2.45 -11.85
N LEU A 21 1.40 -1.19 -12.04
CA LEU A 21 0.69 0.00 -11.56
C LEU A 21 -0.66 0.26 -12.25
N GLU A 22 -0.90 -0.30 -13.44
CA GLU A 22 -2.23 -0.27 -14.06
C GLU A 22 -3.27 -1.04 -13.24
N ASN A 23 -2.86 -2.15 -12.62
CA ASN A 23 -3.73 -3.00 -11.81
C ASN A 23 -3.61 -2.69 -10.31
N TRP A 24 -2.45 -2.21 -9.90
CA TRP A 24 -2.09 -1.88 -8.53
C TRP A 24 -1.58 -0.43 -8.42
N PRO A 25 -2.46 0.58 -8.56
CA PRO A 25 -2.03 1.96 -8.54
C PRO A 25 -1.36 2.31 -7.20
N ALA A 26 -0.22 3.00 -7.25
CA ALA A 26 0.47 3.50 -6.06
C ALA A 26 -0.45 4.41 -5.23
N PHE A 27 -0.43 4.23 -3.91
CA PHE A 27 -1.11 5.15 -3.01
C PHE A 27 -0.27 6.42 -2.83
N THR A 28 -0.86 7.58 -3.10
CA THR A 28 -0.23 8.88 -2.93
C THR A 28 -1.09 9.76 -2.02
N ALA A 29 -0.44 10.59 -1.20
CA ALA A 29 -1.10 11.53 -0.31
C ALA A 29 -0.16 12.71 0.00
N GLU A 30 -0.74 13.87 0.31
CA GLU A 30 0.02 15.05 0.74
C GLU A 30 0.23 15.02 2.27
N GLU A 31 1.33 15.61 2.73
CA GLU A 31 1.60 15.77 4.16
C GLU A 31 0.63 16.77 4.83
N PRO A 32 0.28 16.59 6.12
CA PRO A 32 0.80 15.56 7.03
C PRO A 32 0.11 14.21 6.86
N LEU A 33 0.92 13.15 6.76
CA LEU A 33 0.42 11.78 6.78
C LEU A 33 0.05 11.38 8.21
N ALA A 34 -1.14 10.81 8.39
CA ALA A 34 -1.61 10.36 9.69
C ALA A 34 -2.25 8.98 9.55
N LEU A 35 -1.87 8.08 10.45
CA LEU A 35 -2.57 6.83 10.64
C LEU A 35 -3.85 7.06 11.45
N PRO A 36 -4.90 6.23 11.25
CA PRO A 36 -6.05 6.22 12.15
C PRO A 36 -5.63 5.95 13.60
N GLU A 37 -6.38 6.49 14.56
CA GLU A 37 -6.11 6.26 15.98
C GLU A 37 -6.11 4.74 16.30
N GLY A 38 -5.10 4.30 17.04
CA GLY A 38 -4.96 2.90 17.45
C GLY A 38 -4.24 2.00 16.43
N VAL A 39 -3.89 2.50 15.25
CA VAL A 39 -3.05 1.76 14.28
C VAL A 39 -1.57 1.99 14.64
N PRO A 40 -0.80 0.94 14.97
CA PRO A 40 0.63 1.07 15.22
C PRO A 40 1.40 1.40 13.94
N GLY A 41 2.66 1.82 14.07
CA GLY A 41 3.53 2.11 12.92
C GLY A 41 3.52 3.56 12.47
N GLY A 42 3.98 3.81 11.25
CA GLY A 42 4.06 5.14 10.66
C GLY A 42 3.88 5.13 9.15
N LEU A 43 3.45 6.27 8.60
CA LEU A 43 3.42 6.52 7.18
C LEU A 43 4.59 7.44 6.79
N THR A 44 5.23 7.13 5.67
CA THR A 44 6.32 7.92 5.09
C THR A 44 6.04 8.17 3.61
N LEU A 45 6.62 9.24 3.05
CA LEU A 45 6.68 9.42 1.60
C LEU A 45 8.01 8.84 1.09
N ILE A 46 7.93 8.10 0.00
CA ILE A 46 9.08 7.55 -0.71
C ILE A 46 9.02 7.97 -2.18
N GLU A 47 10.18 8.21 -2.76
CA GLU A 47 10.32 8.49 -4.20
C GLU A 47 10.45 7.16 -4.94
N ARG A 48 9.60 6.96 -5.95
CA ARG A 48 9.64 5.82 -6.85
C ARG A 48 10.70 6.04 -7.93
N GLU A 49 11.12 4.96 -8.60
CA GLU A 49 12.16 5.04 -9.65
C GLU A 49 11.77 5.94 -10.84
N ASP A 50 10.47 6.16 -11.08
CA ASP A 50 9.95 7.06 -12.11
C ASP A 50 9.91 8.55 -11.68
N GLY A 51 10.35 8.85 -10.45
CA GLY A 51 10.35 10.19 -9.86
C GLY A 51 8.99 10.61 -9.27
N ALA A 52 8.00 9.72 -9.26
CA ALA A 52 6.73 9.97 -8.57
C ALA A 52 6.86 9.63 -7.08
N GLU A 53 6.10 10.31 -6.22
CA GLU A 53 6.03 9.97 -4.81
C GLU A 53 4.93 8.94 -4.54
N MET A 54 5.14 8.10 -3.52
CA MET A 54 4.09 7.25 -2.96
C MET A 54 4.23 7.13 -1.45
N VAL A 55 3.14 6.77 -0.81
CA VAL A 55 3.09 6.53 0.63
C VAL A 55 3.55 5.12 0.92
N ALA A 56 4.38 4.99 1.95
CA ALA A 56 4.80 3.72 2.52
C ALA A 56 4.31 3.60 3.98
N TYR A 57 3.98 2.39 4.41
CA TYR A 57 3.68 2.06 5.81
C TYR A 57 4.80 1.21 6.37
N ASN A 58 5.46 1.69 7.44
CA ASN A 58 6.67 1.06 7.98
C ASN A 58 7.71 0.77 6.88
N ASP A 59 7.95 1.77 6.02
CA ASP A 59 8.83 1.72 4.84
C ASP A 59 8.37 0.76 3.72
N MET A 60 7.23 0.07 3.84
CA MET A 60 6.69 -0.76 2.77
C MET A 60 5.76 0.04 1.86
N PRO A 61 5.96 0.08 0.54
CA PRO A 61 5.12 0.83 -0.38
C PRO A 61 3.65 0.35 -0.36
N LEU A 62 2.72 1.30 -0.42
CA LEU A 62 1.28 1.03 -0.39
C LEU A 62 0.62 1.19 -1.76
N TYR A 63 -0.34 0.31 -2.05
CA TYR A 63 -1.07 0.32 -3.32
C TYR A 63 -2.57 0.18 -3.12
N TYR A 64 -3.31 0.66 -4.10
CA TYR A 64 -4.71 0.32 -4.31
C TYR A 64 -4.84 -0.89 -5.24
N PHE A 65 -6.02 -1.50 -5.24
CA PHE A 65 -6.39 -2.49 -6.24
C PHE A 65 -7.41 -1.88 -7.21
N ALA A 66 -7.06 -1.82 -8.50
CA ALA A 66 -7.93 -1.24 -9.54
C ALA A 66 -9.22 -2.06 -9.77
N GLY A 67 -9.20 -3.35 -9.42
CA GLY A 67 -10.36 -4.23 -9.51
C GLY A 67 -11.30 -4.19 -8.30
N GLY A 68 -11.01 -3.37 -7.28
CA GLY A 68 -11.89 -3.21 -6.11
C GLY A 68 -13.07 -2.30 -6.42
N GLU A 69 -14.28 -2.82 -6.39
CA GLU A 69 -15.49 -2.05 -6.78
C GLU A 69 -16.11 -1.28 -5.61
N ALA A 70 -15.80 -1.65 -4.37
CA ALA A 70 -16.40 -1.07 -3.16
C ALA A 70 -15.40 -0.82 -2.04
N GLU A 71 -15.76 0.08 -1.13
CA GLU A 71 -14.99 0.30 0.10
C GLU A 71 -15.03 -0.95 0.99
N GLY A 72 -13.86 -1.41 1.43
CA GLY A 72 -13.73 -2.65 2.19
C GLY A 72 -13.65 -3.90 1.31
N ASP A 73 -13.61 -3.75 -0.01
CA ASP A 73 -13.34 -4.87 -0.91
C ASP A 73 -11.89 -5.34 -0.74
N THR A 74 -11.72 -6.65 -0.54
CA THR A 74 -10.45 -7.34 -0.32
C THR A 74 -10.15 -8.34 -1.44
N ASN A 75 -10.82 -8.23 -2.59
CA ASN A 75 -10.66 -9.13 -3.75
C ASN A 75 -9.22 -9.22 -4.29
N GLY A 76 -8.36 -8.25 -3.99
CA GLY A 76 -6.94 -8.28 -4.33
C GLY A 76 -6.09 -9.13 -3.39
N ASP A 77 -6.62 -9.55 -2.24
CA ASP A 77 -5.88 -10.31 -1.25
C ASP A 77 -5.44 -11.67 -1.80
N GLY A 78 -4.18 -12.01 -1.58
CA GLY A 78 -3.56 -13.23 -2.09
C GLY A 78 -3.38 -13.26 -3.61
N ALA A 79 -3.59 -12.14 -4.32
CA ALA A 79 -3.40 -12.12 -5.76
C ALA A 79 -1.95 -12.49 -6.11
N GLY A 80 -1.78 -13.54 -6.91
CA GLY A 80 -0.47 -14.06 -7.29
C GLY A 80 0.43 -14.49 -6.12
N ASP A 81 -0.14 -14.73 -4.94
CA ASP A 81 0.56 -15.05 -3.70
C ASP A 81 1.54 -13.96 -3.21
N VAL A 82 1.39 -12.73 -3.71
CA VAL A 82 2.34 -11.62 -3.46
C VAL A 82 1.66 -10.30 -3.04
N TRP A 83 0.34 -10.20 -3.14
CA TRP A 83 -0.42 -9.01 -2.73
C TRP A 83 -1.25 -9.32 -1.49
N PHE A 84 -1.12 -8.49 -0.44
CA PHE A 84 -1.81 -8.72 0.83
C PHE A 84 -2.43 -7.44 1.35
N VAL A 85 -3.62 -7.54 1.93
CA VAL A 85 -4.29 -6.39 2.55
C VAL A 85 -3.44 -5.86 3.69
N VAL A 86 -3.31 -4.53 3.75
CA VAL A 86 -2.76 -3.83 4.91
C VAL A 86 -3.81 -3.90 6.01
N GLU A 87 -3.73 -4.92 6.85
CA GLU A 87 -4.52 -4.98 8.05
C GLU A 87 -3.87 -4.06 9.10
N PRO A 88 -4.58 -3.03 9.59
CA PRO A 88 -4.16 -2.41 10.84
C PRO A 88 -4.30 -3.52 11.89
N GLU A 89 -3.17 -4.10 12.32
CA GLU A 89 -3.16 -5.16 13.32
C GLU A 89 -4.13 -4.74 14.44
N LYS A 90 -5.16 -5.55 14.67
CA LYS A 90 -6.05 -5.32 15.81
C LYS A 90 -5.14 -5.21 17.04
N PRO A 91 -5.34 -4.22 17.92
CA PRO A 91 -4.69 -4.26 19.22
C PRO A 91 -4.99 -5.64 19.79
N GLN A 92 -3.96 -6.44 20.07
CA GLN A 92 -4.16 -7.67 20.83
C GLN A 92 -4.72 -7.23 22.18
N GLU A 93 -6.01 -7.51 22.41
CA GLU A 93 -6.69 -7.29 23.69
C GLU A 93 -6.01 -8.06 24.83
#